data_AF-A0A7V7SW22-F1
#
_entry.id   AF-A0A7V7SW22-F1
#
_cell.length_a   1.000
_cell.length_b   1.000
_cell.length_c   1.000
_cell.angle_alpha   90.00
_cell.angle_beta   90.00
_cell.angle_gamma   90.00
#
_symmetry.space_group_name_H-M   'P 1'
#
loop_
_entity.id
_entity.type
_entity.pdbx_description
1 polymer ?
#
loop_
_entity_poly.entity_id
_entity_poly.type
_entity_poly.pdbx_seq_one_letter_code
_entity_poly.pdbx_strand_id
1 'polypeptide(L)'
;MANNKPTETLRDGSLKATIWKNDGEKGPFFSVSLTRIYTDAAGNYHDSDSFSGSELLRIAHLASRAYDRIADLRQAEANRPA
;
A
#
# COMPACT_ATOMS: atom_id res chain seq x y z
N MET A 1 -12.23 2.83 -17.02
CA MET A 1 -11.57 3.15 -15.73
C MET A 1 -10.77 1.91 -15.36
N ALA A 2 -9.44 1.96 -15.42
CA ALA A 2 -8.61 0.79 -15.16
C ALA A 2 -8.84 0.33 -13.72
N ASN A 3 -9.44 -0.84 -13.54
CA ASN A 3 -9.68 -1.48 -12.26
C ASN A 3 -8.33 -1.99 -11.74
N ASN A 4 -7.48 -1.07 -11.29
CA ASN A 4 -6.14 -1.39 -10.87
C ASN A 4 -6.23 -2.13 -9.54
N LYS A 5 -6.21 -3.45 -9.56
CA LYS A 5 -6.25 -4.24 -8.34
C LYS A 5 -4.94 -4.01 -7.58
N PRO A 6 -5.00 -3.87 -6.24
CA PRO A 6 -3.79 -3.74 -5.46
C PRO A 6 -2.93 -5.00 -5.68
N THR A 7 -1.65 -4.80 -5.94
CA THR A 7 -0.67 -5.88 -6.07
C THR A 7 -0.52 -6.60 -4.75
N GLU A 8 -0.46 -5.83 -3.66
CA GLU A 8 -0.32 -6.36 -2.32
C GLU A 8 -0.86 -5.37 -1.29
N THR A 9 -1.24 -5.85 -0.11
CA THR A 9 -1.62 -4.98 1.02
C THR A 9 -1.00 -5.52 2.29
N LEU A 10 -0.06 -4.76 2.85
CA LEU A 10 0.54 -5.05 4.14
C LEU A 10 -0.34 -4.44 5.24
N ARG A 11 -0.54 -5.15 6.35
CA ARG A 11 -1.40 -4.70 7.46
C ARG A 11 -0.68 -4.74 8.80
N ASP A 12 -1.07 -3.80 9.65
CA ASP A 12 -0.77 -3.75 11.08
C ASP A 12 -2.05 -3.26 11.79
N GLY A 13 -2.90 -4.20 12.21
CA GLY A 13 -4.22 -3.91 12.79
C GLY A 13 -5.10 -3.08 11.83
N SER A 14 -5.54 -1.91 12.30
CA SER A 14 -6.30 -0.93 11.52
C SER A 14 -5.49 -0.23 10.44
N LEU A 15 -4.16 -0.30 10.47
CA LEU A 15 -3.30 0.39 9.50
C LEU A 15 -2.96 -0.55 8.35
N LYS A 16 -2.89 0.00 7.13
CA LYS A 16 -2.51 -0.75 5.93
C LYS A 16 -1.62 0.08 5.00
N ALA A 17 -0.70 -0.60 4.34
CA ALA A 17 0.06 -0.10 3.20
C ALA A 17 -0.36 -0.89 1.96
N THR A 18 -1.09 -0.24 1.06
CA THR A 18 -1.57 -0.85 -0.18
C THR A 18 -0.60 -0.51 -1.32
N ILE A 19 -0.03 -1.52 -1.95
CA ILE A 19 0.92 -1.39 -3.06
C ILE A 19 0.16 -1.58 -4.38
N TRP A 20 0.35 -0.65 -5.30
CA TRP A 20 -0.29 -0.65 -6.63
C TRP A 20 0.78 -0.76 -7.71
N LYS A 21 0.61 -1.66 -8.67
CA LYS A 21 1.37 -1.65 -9.92
C LYS A 21 0.65 -0.76 -10.92
N ASN A 22 1.34 0.18 -11.53
CA ASN A 22 0.78 1.08 -12.53
C ASN A 22 1.58 0.94 -13.80
N ASP A 23 0.91 0.95 -14.94
CA ASP A 23 1.56 0.98 -16.24
C ASP A 23 1.89 2.44 -16.60
N GLY A 24 3.15 2.72 -16.90
CA GLY A 24 3.62 4.03 -17.33
C GLY A 24 4.35 3.96 -18.66
N GLU A 25 4.56 5.11 -19.31
CA GLU A 25 5.24 5.21 -20.61
C GLU A 25 6.66 4.61 -20.62
N LYS A 26 7.33 4.62 -19.46
CA LYS A 26 8.69 4.09 -19.27
C LYS A 26 8.72 2.67 -18.69
N GLY A 27 7.57 2.00 -18.66
CA GLY A 27 7.39 0.70 -18.02
C GLY A 27 6.60 0.78 -16.71
N PRO A 28 6.33 -0.39 -16.08
CA PRO A 28 5.53 -0.45 -14.87
C PRO A 28 6.26 0.20 -13.69
N PHE A 29 5.51 0.89 -12.83
CA PHE A 29 6.00 1.46 -11.58
C PHE A 29 5.05 1.12 -10.42
N PHE A 30 5.58 1.16 -9.20
CA PHE A 30 4.82 0.85 -8.00
C PHE A 30 4.58 2.09 -7.16
N SER A 31 3.36 2.25 -6.66
CA SER A 31 2.98 3.29 -5.69
C SER A 31 2.44 2.66 -4.41
N VAL A 32 2.43 3.43 -3.31
CA VAL A 32 1.89 2.98 -2.01
C VAL A 32 0.86 3.97 -1.49
N SER A 33 -0.24 3.45 -0.96
CA SER A 33 -1.21 4.21 -0.16
C SER A 33 -1.16 3.71 1.29
N LEU A 34 -0.80 4.60 2.20
CA LEU A 34 -0.87 4.36 3.64
C LEU A 34 -2.23 4.82 4.15
N THR A 35 -2.94 3.96 4.86
CA THR A 35 -4.31 4.25 5.29
C THR A 35 -4.63 3.60 6.64
N ARG A 36 -5.53 4.23 7.37
CA ARG A 36 -6.12 3.75 8.63
C ARG A 36 -7.59 3.41 8.39
N ILE A 37 -7.98 2.21 8.77
CA ILE A 37 -9.37 1.77 8.78
C ILE A 37 -9.97 2.09 10.15
N TYR A 38 -11.16 2.69 10.16
CA TYR A 38 -11.95 2.87 11.37
C TYR A 38 -13.42 2.60 11.08
N THR A 39 -14.20 2.41 12.13
CA THR A 39 -15.64 2.22 12.04
C THR A 39 -16.33 3.46 12.59
N ASP A 40 -17.34 3.97 11.89
CA ASP A 40 -18.16 5.07 12.37
C ASP A 40 -19.20 4.60 13.41
N ALA A 41 -19.97 5.54 13.96
CA ALA A 41 -21.02 5.24 14.93
C ALA A 41 -22.16 4.38 14.35
N ALA A 42 -22.32 4.34 13.03
CA ALA A 42 -23.31 3.53 12.34
C ALA A 42 -22.79 2.12 11.97
N GLY A 43 -21.54 1.79 12.33
CA GLY A 43 -20.94 0.49 12.05
C GLY A 43 -20.31 0.38 10.65
N ASN A 44 -20.21 1.47 9.90
CA ASN A 44 -19.62 1.46 8.57
C ASN A 44 -18.10 1.62 8.64
N TYR A 45 -17.38 0.86 7.82
CA TYR A 45 -15.93 0.97 7.71
C TYR A 45 -15.54 2.11 6.78
N HIS A 46 -14.56 2.89 7.22
CA HIS A 46 -14.00 4.02 6.48
C HIS A 46 -12.47 3.94 6.46
N ASP A 47 -11.89 4.48 5.39
CA ASP A 47 -10.46 4.69 5.28
C ASP A 47 -10.12 6.17 5.58
N SER A 48 -8.99 6.42 6.24
CA SER A 48 -8.42 7.75 6.45
C SER A 48 -6.92 7.74 6.17
N ASP A 49 -6.41 8.86 5.71
CA ASP A 49 -4.98 9.18 5.55
C ASP A 49 -4.43 10.03 6.70
N SER A 50 -5.24 10.26 7.74
CA SER A 50 -4.85 10.96 8.96
C SER A 50 -4.48 9.96 10.05
N PHE A 51 -3.33 10.19 10.70
CA PHE A 51 -2.79 9.29 11.73
C PHE A 51 -2.61 10.04 13.05
N SER A 52 -2.90 9.35 14.15
CA SER A 52 -2.59 9.83 15.48
C SER A 52 -1.12 9.67 15.82
N GLY A 53 -0.65 10.37 16.86
CA GLY A 53 0.75 10.30 17.30
C GLY A 53 1.21 8.87 17.66
N SER A 54 0.32 8.06 18.24
CA SER A 54 0.62 6.66 18.58
C SER A 54 0.70 5.73 17.38
N GLU A 55 0.22 6.15 16.21
CA GLU A 55 0.24 5.37 14.97
C GLU A 55 1.50 5.65 14.12
N LEU A 56 2.25 6.73 14.41
CA LEU A 56 3.36 7.17 13.57
C LEU A 56 4.47 6.12 13.42
N LEU A 57 4.88 5.47 14.51
CA LEU A 57 5.92 4.43 14.44
C LEU A 57 5.45 3.17 13.68
N ARG A 58 4.16 2.83 13.80
CA ARG A 58 3.58 1.69 13.09
C ARG A 58 3.44 1.98 11.60
N ILE A 59 3.08 3.22 11.23
CA ILE A 59 3.09 3.69 9.85
C ILE A 59 4.49 3.71 9.28
N ALA A 60 5.48 4.21 10.02
CA ALA A 60 6.88 4.19 9.58
C ALA A 60 7.37 2.75 9.32
N HIS A 61 7.03 1.82 10.21
CA HIS A 61 7.33 0.40 10.03
C HIS A 61 6.63 -0.20 8.81
N LEU A 62 5.33 0.09 8.60
CA LEU A 62 4.60 -0.33 7.40
C LEU A 62 5.21 0.26 6.12
N ALA A 63 5.64 1.51 6.14
CA ALA A 63 6.30 2.16 5.01
C ALA A 63 7.64 1.49 4.69
N SER A 64 8.44 1.13 5.71
CA SER A 64 9.68 0.36 5.53
C SER A 64 9.41 -1.00 4.89
N ARG A 65 8.43 -1.74 5.39
CA ARG A 65 8.06 -3.05 4.82
C ARG A 65 7.56 -2.93 3.38
N ALA A 66 6.81 -1.88 3.08
CA ALA A 66 6.34 -1.60 1.72
C ALA A 66 7.50 -1.24 0.78
N TYR A 67 8.50 -0.49 1.27
CA TYR A 67 9.71 -0.19 0.53
C TYR A 67 10.47 -1.47 0.13
N ASP A 68 10.73 -2.35 1.09
CA ASP A 68 11.40 -3.63 0.84
C ASP A 68 10.60 -4.46 -0.18
N ARG A 69 9.27 -4.52 0.01
CA ARG A 69 8.41 -5.28 -0.87
C ARG A 69 8.38 -4.75 -2.30
N ILE A 70 8.43 -3.43 -2.48
CA ILE A 70 8.52 -2.82 -3.81
C ILE A 70 9.85 -3.17 -4.49
N ALA A 71 10.95 -3.25 -3.75
CA ALA A 71 12.22 -3.67 -4.31
C ALA A 71 12.12 -5.09 -4.89
N ASP A 72 11.52 -6.03 -4.14
CA ASP A 72 11.28 -7.40 -4.60
C ASP A 72 10.39 -7.44 -5.84
N LEU A 73 9.28 -6.67 -5.84
CA LEU A 73 8.35 -6.62 -6.95
C LEU A 73 9.00 -6.07 -8.22
N ARG A 74 9.88 -5.07 -8.10
CA ARG A 74 10.65 -4.54 -9.24
C ARG A 74 11.61 -5.58 -9.80
N GLN A 75 12.29 -6.34 -8.95
CA GLN A 75 13.17 -7.43 -9.40
C GLN A 75 12.38 -8.53 -10.10
N ALA A 76 11.22 -8.91 -9.55
CA ALA A 76 10.35 -9.92 -10.16
C ALA A 76 9.83 -9.47 -11.54
N GLU A 77 9.47 -8.19 -11.70
CA GLU A 77 9.05 -7.64 -13.00
C GLU A 77 10.21 -7.58 -14.00
N ALA A 78 11.42 -7.21 -13.56
CA ALA A 78 12.61 -7.19 -14.44
C ALA A 78 13.01 -8.60 -14.91
N ASN A 79 12.79 -9.62 -14.08
CA ASN A 79 13.12 -11.02 -14.39
C ASN A 79 11.99 -11.76 -15.11
N ARG A 80 10.88 -11.10 -15.42
CA ARG A 80 9.74 -11.73 -16.08
C ARG A 80 10.08 -11.95 -17.57
N PRO A 81 10.01 -13.19 -18.08
CA PRO A 81 10.20 -13.43 -19.51
C PRO A 81 9.10 -12.72 -20.32
N ALA A 82 9.49 -12.22 -21.49
CA ALA A 82 8.60 -11.56 -22.45
C ALA A 82 7.48 -12.49 -22.95
#